data_AF-A0A9D7YCL0-F1
#
_entry.id   AF-A0A9D7YCL0-F1
#
_cell.length_a   1.000
_cell.length_b   1.000
_cell.length_c   1.000
_cell.angle_alpha   90.00
_cell.angle_beta   90.00
_cell.angle_gamma   90.00
#
_symmetry.space_group_name_H-M   'P 1'
#
loop_
_entity.id
_entity.type
_entity.pdbx_description
1 polymer ?
#
loop_
_entity_poly.entity_id
_entity_poly.type
_entity_poly.pdbx_seq_one_letter_code
_entity_poly.pdbx_strand_id
1 'polypeptide(L)'
;MKTRLAATVGDDSALEIYTTMFRHILANIGEAPCEILLYVEGDEGALPSTHYHRYAQRGDGLGERIVNAIVDAGPFDSCVVIGTDAPFLDAHVIGNSFTQLESSDVVIGPSLDGGYYLIGFNVMNTTLFDRISWSSEHVLLQTIERCNELDLKLELLPSMIDVDTVGDVLMLETEEERHTSIVQRLRSIITVLLVVVLCSAPLFADGGWIRKQGEVFGKVSYQMLSTTSAYDLEGEKSTTPKYSLWSVGLFAEYGLVKDLMIGLNVPLYRSSTIENYGTVGGLGDLGLDVRYGIVGGDWPVSVGVGLEIPTGDESAVIVSVGEPNWNMEDIHLPTGDGELNMWLNTGVSHSFWPTEAFVSFDAGYNVRALSVSDYTKQFDNGQFTDQYRLSVKGGYKPVDALWVTLSIYRFATAGTAKSGRFTFNGLGEGVEYNAWDLGLIYEFNNVLSFSVDVSTAFTTPRAIYGGVNVFAGVMFKI
;
A
#
# COMPACT_ATOMS: atom_id res chain seq x y z
N MET A 1 -4.66 36.54 -9.14
CA MET A 1 -4.06 35.39 -8.41
C MET A 1 -4.29 34.12 -9.23
N LYS A 2 -3.61 33.01 -8.93
CA LYS A 2 -3.81 31.68 -9.53
C LYS A 2 -4.05 31.68 -11.05
N THR A 3 -3.09 32.26 -11.81
CA THR A 3 -3.23 32.49 -13.26
C THR A 3 -3.27 31.20 -14.09
N ARG A 4 -2.67 30.11 -13.61
CA ARG A 4 -2.75 28.78 -14.24
C ARG A 4 -4.14 28.16 -14.13
N LEU A 5 -4.77 28.25 -12.95
CA LEU A 5 -6.19 27.92 -12.75
C LEU A 5 -7.10 28.83 -13.59
N ALA A 6 -6.92 30.15 -13.53
CA ALA A 6 -7.72 31.14 -14.27
C ALA A 6 -7.67 30.94 -15.80
N ALA A 7 -6.53 30.53 -16.36
CA ALA A 7 -6.41 30.16 -17.78
C ALA A 7 -7.29 28.95 -18.18
N THR A 8 -7.83 28.20 -17.22
CA THR A 8 -8.68 27.03 -17.45
C THR A 8 -10.15 27.29 -17.07
N VAL A 9 -10.44 27.96 -15.94
CA VAL A 9 -11.81 28.17 -15.42
C VAL A 9 -12.33 29.62 -15.53
N GLY A 10 -11.49 30.56 -15.98
CA GLY A 10 -11.77 32.00 -15.98
C GLY A 10 -11.39 32.68 -14.67
N ASP A 11 -11.12 33.99 -14.72
CA ASP A 11 -10.63 34.78 -13.58
C ASP A 11 -11.61 34.79 -12.40
N ASP A 12 -12.92 34.95 -12.66
CA ASP A 12 -13.96 34.99 -11.62
C ASP A 12 -14.02 33.68 -10.81
N SER A 13 -14.03 32.53 -11.50
CA SER A 13 -14.08 31.21 -10.87
C SER A 13 -12.79 30.86 -10.15
N ALA A 14 -11.62 31.24 -10.69
CA ALA A 14 -10.34 31.05 -10.01
C ALA A 14 -10.24 31.91 -8.73
N LEU A 15 -10.81 33.12 -8.76
CA LEU A 15 -10.94 33.97 -7.57
C LEU A 15 -11.92 33.36 -6.54
N GLU A 16 -13.05 32.79 -6.97
CA GLU A 16 -14.00 32.12 -6.07
C GLU A 16 -13.39 30.89 -5.37
N ILE A 17 -12.66 30.05 -6.12
CA ILE A 17 -11.92 28.89 -5.59
C ILE A 17 -10.87 29.35 -4.59
N TYR A 18 -9.97 30.27 -4.97
CA TYR A 18 -8.95 30.82 -4.06
C TYR A 18 -9.58 31.39 -2.77
N THR A 19 -10.64 32.20 -2.92
CA THR A 19 -11.32 32.84 -1.77
C THR A 19 -11.99 31.81 -0.86
N THR A 20 -12.37 30.64 -1.38
CA THR A 20 -12.93 29.53 -0.60
C THR A 20 -11.85 28.77 0.16
N MET A 21 -10.74 28.40 -0.50
CA MET A 21 -9.59 27.76 0.16
C MET A 21 -9.00 28.66 1.26
N PHE A 22 -8.82 29.95 0.98
CA PHE A 22 -8.32 30.94 1.94
C PHE A 22 -9.21 31.03 3.20
N ARG A 23 -10.54 31.02 3.05
CA ARG A 23 -11.47 30.97 4.21
C ARG A 23 -11.39 29.64 4.97
N HIS A 24 -11.20 28.53 4.26
CA HIS A 24 -11.12 27.20 4.86
C HIS A 24 -9.86 27.05 5.72
N ILE A 25 -8.68 27.40 5.18
CA ILE A 25 -7.42 27.40 5.93
C ILE A 25 -7.52 28.30 7.15
N LEU A 26 -8.02 29.54 7.01
CA LEU A 26 -8.21 30.47 8.14
C LEU A 26 -9.20 29.98 9.21
N ALA A 27 -10.07 29.01 8.92
CA ALA A 27 -10.88 28.34 9.92
C ALA A 27 -10.10 27.18 10.59
N ASN A 28 -9.42 26.35 9.80
CA ASN A 28 -8.69 25.16 10.27
C ASN A 28 -7.47 25.50 11.15
N ILE A 29 -6.78 26.62 10.87
CA ILE A 29 -5.64 27.09 11.68
C ILE A 29 -6.08 27.87 12.93
N GLY A 30 -7.37 28.09 13.14
CA GLY A 30 -7.90 28.96 14.20
C GLY A 30 -7.61 28.49 15.62
N GLU A 31 -7.31 27.20 15.81
CA GLU A 31 -6.93 26.60 17.10
C GLU A 31 -5.42 26.32 17.21
N ALA A 32 -4.59 26.86 16.30
CA ALA A 32 -3.14 26.68 16.33
C ALA A 32 -2.51 27.32 17.60
N PRO A 33 -1.46 26.73 18.18
CA PRO A 33 -0.88 27.17 19.46
C PRO A 33 0.04 28.40 19.33
N CYS A 34 -0.28 29.36 18.46
CA CYS A 34 0.58 30.50 18.12
C CYS A 34 -0.21 31.78 17.82
N GLU A 35 0.47 32.93 17.78
CA GLU A 35 -0.10 34.16 17.20
C GLU A 35 -0.05 34.08 15.66
N ILE A 36 -1.11 34.56 14.99
CA ILE A 36 -1.28 34.46 13.54
C ILE A 36 -1.33 35.87 12.93
N LEU A 37 -0.31 36.18 12.12
CA LEU A 37 -0.15 37.45 11.40
C LEU A 37 -0.38 37.24 9.90
N LEU A 38 -1.33 37.98 9.31
CA LEU A 38 -1.75 37.77 7.91
C LEU A 38 -1.06 38.75 6.96
N TYR A 39 -0.09 38.26 6.17
CA TYR A 39 0.66 39.05 5.19
C TYR A 39 0.12 38.91 3.77
N VAL A 40 -0.38 39.99 3.19
CA VAL A 40 -1.15 39.99 1.92
C VAL A 40 -0.44 40.77 0.80
N GLU A 41 -0.62 40.34 -0.45
CA GLU A 41 -0.15 41.10 -1.63
C GLU A 41 -1.28 41.99 -2.19
N GLY A 42 -0.99 43.28 -2.37
CA GLY A 42 -1.93 44.25 -2.94
C GLY A 42 -2.65 45.12 -1.91
N ASP A 43 -3.86 45.56 -2.27
CA ASP A 43 -4.67 46.49 -1.47
C ASP A 43 -5.54 45.72 -0.45
N GLU A 44 -5.57 46.18 0.81
CA GLU A 44 -6.09 45.45 1.97
C GLU A 44 -7.58 45.09 1.89
N GLY A 45 -8.33 45.81 1.05
CA GLY A 45 -9.78 45.68 0.86
C GLY A 45 -10.24 44.52 -0.03
N ALA A 46 -9.33 43.80 -0.70
CA ALA A 46 -9.70 42.75 -1.66
C ALA A 46 -10.07 41.39 -1.01
N LEU A 47 -9.68 41.14 0.24
CA LEU A 47 -9.81 39.84 0.91
C LEU A 47 -10.97 39.81 1.94
N PRO A 48 -11.69 38.67 2.10
CA PRO A 48 -12.81 38.52 3.03
C PRO A 48 -12.48 39.01 4.44
N SER A 49 -13.45 39.54 5.18
CA SER A 49 -13.24 40.04 6.56
C SER A 49 -12.68 38.94 7.49
N THR A 50 -11.57 39.25 8.16
CA THR A 50 -10.84 38.35 9.08
C THR A 50 -10.77 38.95 10.48
N HIS A 51 -10.60 38.11 11.50
CA HIS A 51 -10.26 38.57 12.86
C HIS A 51 -8.75 38.82 13.05
N TYR A 52 -7.91 38.24 12.18
CA TYR A 52 -6.45 38.45 12.16
C TYR A 52 -6.06 39.84 11.65
N HIS A 53 -4.99 40.39 12.25
CA HIS A 53 -4.33 41.61 11.79
C HIS A 53 -3.67 41.41 10.42
N ARG A 54 -3.79 42.42 9.56
CA ARG A 54 -3.29 42.42 8.18
C ARG A 54 -2.04 43.28 8.05
N TYR A 55 -1.13 42.83 7.20
CA TYR A 55 0.10 43.53 6.84
C TYR A 55 0.35 43.37 5.34
N ALA A 56 0.87 44.39 4.67
CA ALA A 56 1.27 44.28 3.27
C ALA A 56 2.60 43.52 3.16
N GLN A 57 2.72 42.58 2.21
CA GLN A 57 4.00 41.96 1.85
C GLN A 57 4.94 43.02 1.23
N ARG A 58 6.23 42.96 1.57
CA ARG A 58 7.24 43.94 1.13
C ARG A 58 8.47 43.22 0.58
N GLY A 59 8.87 43.50 -0.66
CA GLY A 59 10.03 42.90 -1.31
C GLY A 59 9.74 42.49 -2.76
N ASP A 60 10.81 42.47 -3.58
CA ASP A 60 10.74 42.26 -5.02
C ASP A 60 10.56 40.77 -5.41
N GLY A 61 10.73 39.85 -4.46
CA GLY A 61 10.50 38.40 -4.64
C GLY A 61 10.05 37.70 -3.36
N LEU A 62 9.52 36.48 -3.50
CA LEU A 62 8.88 35.74 -2.39
C LEU A 62 9.80 35.55 -1.17
N GLY A 63 11.06 35.15 -1.36
CA GLY A 63 12.03 35.03 -0.27
C GLY A 63 12.27 36.32 0.51
N GLU A 64 12.36 37.46 -0.19
CA GLU A 64 12.52 38.77 0.46
C GLU A 64 11.26 39.17 1.24
N ARG A 65 10.07 38.88 0.70
CA ARG A 65 8.79 39.11 1.38
C ARG A 65 8.64 38.28 2.63
N ILE A 66 9.09 37.02 2.60
CA ILE A 66 9.15 36.15 3.77
C ILE A 66 10.12 36.73 4.81
N VAL A 67 11.36 37.09 4.43
CA VAL A 67 12.33 37.73 5.34
C VAL A 67 11.75 38.99 6.00
N ASN A 68 11.16 39.88 5.21
CA ASN A 68 10.61 41.14 5.72
C ASN A 68 9.41 40.90 6.65
N ALA A 69 8.52 39.97 6.35
CA ALA A 69 7.40 39.59 7.22
C ALA A 69 7.86 39.00 8.57
N ILE A 70 8.93 38.20 8.55
CA ILE A 70 9.55 37.65 9.77
C ILE A 70 10.19 38.77 10.61
N VAL A 71 10.88 39.72 9.97
CA VAL A 71 11.48 40.88 10.66
C VAL A 71 10.41 41.82 11.24
N ASP A 72 9.29 42.02 10.53
CA ASP A 72 8.16 42.84 10.99
C ASP A 72 7.37 42.18 12.14
N ALA A 73 7.36 40.85 12.24
CA ALA A 73 6.74 40.11 13.34
C ALA A 73 7.44 40.33 14.70
N GLY A 74 8.69 40.79 14.70
CA GLY A 74 9.45 41.08 15.92
C GLY A 74 10.12 39.84 16.54
N PRO A 75 10.42 39.85 17.85
CA PRO A 75 11.08 38.73 18.52
C PRO A 75 10.10 37.61 18.89
N PHE A 76 10.45 36.38 18.50
CA PHE A 76 9.74 35.13 18.78
C PHE A 76 10.74 34.04 19.20
N ASP A 77 10.29 33.01 19.89
CA ASP A 77 11.10 31.82 20.21
C ASP A 77 11.16 30.85 19.01
N SER A 78 10.06 30.74 18.26
CA SER A 78 9.91 29.98 17.02
C SER A 78 8.94 30.70 16.08
N CYS A 79 9.16 30.63 14.78
CA CYS A 79 8.26 31.17 13.75
C CYS A 79 7.96 30.11 12.69
N VAL A 80 6.75 30.14 12.14
CA VAL A 80 6.26 29.25 11.08
C VAL A 80 5.54 30.11 10.04
N VAL A 81 5.93 29.96 8.78
CA VAL A 81 5.40 30.68 7.61
C VAL A 81 4.68 29.66 6.73
N ILE A 82 3.46 30.00 6.31
CA ILE A 82 2.56 29.10 5.57
C ILE A 82 2.02 29.74 4.29
N GLY A 83 1.76 28.91 3.28
CA GLY A 83 0.99 29.30 2.08
C GLY A 83 -0.52 29.35 2.34
N THR A 84 -1.27 29.96 1.42
CA THR A 84 -2.75 30.02 1.45
C THR A 84 -3.43 29.02 0.51
N ASP A 85 -2.64 28.12 -0.08
CA ASP A 85 -3.01 27.40 -1.29
C ASP A 85 -2.98 25.86 -1.11
N ALA A 86 -2.63 25.40 0.10
CA ALA A 86 -2.71 24.01 0.55
C ALA A 86 -3.90 23.85 1.54
N PRO A 87 -5.10 23.42 1.08
CA PRO A 87 -6.32 23.50 1.88
C PRO A 87 -6.36 22.52 3.07
N PHE A 88 -5.57 21.44 3.05
CA PHE A 88 -5.51 20.45 4.13
C PHE A 88 -4.59 20.88 5.30
N LEU A 89 -4.06 22.09 5.27
CA LEU A 89 -3.32 22.67 6.38
C LEU A 89 -4.25 23.01 7.56
N ASP A 90 -3.90 22.54 8.75
CA ASP A 90 -4.67 22.73 9.97
C ASP A 90 -3.81 23.13 11.19
N ALA A 91 -4.48 23.39 12.32
CA ALA A 91 -3.85 23.69 13.60
C ALA A 91 -2.92 22.57 14.13
N HIS A 92 -3.16 21.30 13.78
CA HIS A 92 -2.37 20.16 14.23
C HIS A 92 -1.03 20.08 13.48
N VAL A 93 -1.03 20.30 12.16
CA VAL A 93 0.19 20.35 11.33
C VAL A 93 1.07 21.53 11.75
N ILE A 94 0.46 22.69 12.02
CA ILE A 94 1.18 23.85 12.58
C ILE A 94 1.74 23.52 13.97
N GLY A 95 0.94 22.92 14.87
CA GLY A 95 1.39 22.49 16.19
C GLY A 95 2.56 21.50 16.14
N ASN A 96 2.49 20.49 15.27
CA ASN A 96 3.56 19.53 15.04
C ASN A 96 4.84 20.22 14.51
N SER A 97 4.72 21.23 13.64
CA SER A 97 5.89 21.96 13.16
C SER A 97 6.66 22.67 14.29
N PHE A 98 5.95 23.23 15.29
CA PHE A 98 6.57 23.75 16.51
C PHE A 98 7.20 22.63 17.37
N THR A 99 6.54 21.48 17.51
CA THR A 99 7.12 20.32 18.22
C THR A 99 8.42 19.82 17.57
N GLN A 100 8.49 19.78 16.24
CA GLN A 100 9.73 19.38 15.54
C GLN A 100 10.85 20.42 15.72
N LEU A 101 10.50 21.72 15.81
CA LEU A 101 11.46 22.80 16.12
C LEU A 101 12.04 22.69 17.54
N GLU A 102 11.44 21.95 18.48
CA GLU A 102 12.11 21.68 19.78
C GLU A 102 13.45 20.91 19.61
N SER A 103 13.65 20.25 18.47
CA SER A 103 14.87 19.47 18.19
C SER A 103 15.58 19.80 16.88
N SER A 104 15.10 20.77 16.10
CA SER A 104 15.63 21.13 14.77
C SER A 104 15.78 22.65 14.60
N ASP A 105 16.64 23.07 13.68
CA ASP A 105 16.84 24.49 13.36
C ASP A 105 15.81 24.98 12.34
N VAL A 106 15.40 24.10 11.41
CA VAL A 106 14.45 24.35 10.33
C VAL A 106 13.49 23.17 10.18
N VAL A 107 12.22 23.45 9.94
CA VAL A 107 11.19 22.46 9.56
C VAL A 107 10.58 22.87 8.23
N ILE A 108 10.39 21.93 7.29
CA ILE A 108 9.72 22.20 6.00
C ILE A 108 8.55 21.22 5.81
N GLY A 109 7.41 21.75 5.36
CA GLY A 109 6.28 20.98 4.82
C GLY A 109 6.30 20.99 3.29
N PRO A 110 6.74 19.91 2.61
CA PRO A 110 6.90 19.90 1.15
C PRO A 110 5.58 20.01 0.39
N SER A 111 5.54 20.74 -0.72
CA SER A 111 4.42 20.69 -1.66
C SER A 111 4.75 19.80 -2.86
N LEU A 112 3.74 19.12 -3.39
CA LEU A 112 3.89 18.13 -4.48
C LEU A 112 4.41 18.72 -5.82
N ASP A 113 4.45 20.04 -5.96
CA ASP A 113 4.98 20.77 -7.12
C ASP A 113 6.49 21.10 -7.03
N GLY A 114 7.16 20.70 -5.94
CA GLY A 114 8.57 21.00 -5.68
C GLY A 114 8.83 22.29 -4.89
N GLY A 115 7.78 22.92 -4.36
CA GLY A 115 7.86 23.99 -3.35
C GLY A 115 7.71 23.47 -1.92
N TYR A 116 7.17 24.32 -1.04
CA TYR A 116 6.70 23.95 0.29
C TYR A 116 5.49 24.78 0.70
N TYR A 117 4.52 24.14 1.37
CA TYR A 117 3.35 24.82 1.94
C TYR A 117 3.65 25.44 3.32
N LEU A 118 4.73 25.01 3.97
CA LEU A 118 5.14 25.44 5.31
C LEU A 118 6.67 25.49 5.41
N ILE A 119 7.21 26.52 6.05
CA ILE A 119 8.58 26.53 6.56
C ILE A 119 8.63 27.18 7.95
N GLY A 120 9.31 26.56 8.90
CA GLY A 120 9.49 27.06 10.27
C GLY A 120 10.95 27.01 10.72
N PHE A 121 11.30 27.83 11.71
CA PHE A 121 12.64 27.98 12.26
C PHE A 121 12.60 28.65 13.64
N ASN A 122 13.59 28.35 14.49
CA ASN A 122 13.76 29.03 15.79
C ASN A 122 14.50 30.36 15.64
N VAL A 123 15.64 30.35 14.92
CA VAL A 123 16.45 31.54 14.67
C VAL A 123 16.53 31.77 13.17
N MET A 124 15.96 32.89 12.70
CA MET A 124 15.90 33.18 11.28
C MET A 124 17.28 33.51 10.68
N ASN A 125 17.86 32.55 9.98
CA ASN A 125 19.04 32.79 9.14
C ASN A 125 18.59 33.41 7.81
N THR A 126 18.70 34.74 7.67
CA THR A 126 18.26 35.47 6.47
C THR A 126 18.93 35.02 5.18
N THR A 127 20.12 34.41 5.24
CA THR A 127 20.80 33.88 4.06
C THR A 127 20.22 32.56 3.56
N LEU A 128 19.36 31.86 4.33
CA LEU A 128 18.74 30.60 3.90
C LEU A 128 18.03 30.73 2.55
N PHE A 129 17.42 31.89 2.30
CA PHE A 129 16.68 32.19 1.08
C PHE A 129 17.54 32.75 -0.08
N ASP A 130 18.85 32.94 0.13
CA ASP A 130 19.79 33.32 -0.93
C ASP A 130 19.94 32.20 -1.97
N ARG A 131 20.07 32.58 -3.25
CA ARG A 131 20.27 31.69 -4.42
C ARG A 131 19.11 30.73 -4.75
N ILE A 132 17.98 30.82 -4.07
CA ILE A 132 16.77 30.04 -4.42
C ILE A 132 16.10 30.60 -5.67
N SER A 133 15.74 29.70 -6.59
CA SER A 133 15.04 29.95 -7.84
C SER A 133 13.53 29.93 -7.61
N TRP A 134 13.03 30.97 -6.92
CA TRP A 134 11.62 31.11 -6.54
C TRP A 134 10.65 30.95 -7.72
N SER A 135 9.48 30.39 -7.44
CA SER A 135 8.47 30.00 -8.45
C SER A 135 8.97 28.95 -9.46
N SER A 136 9.69 27.92 -8.97
CA SER A 136 10.06 26.73 -9.75
C SER A 136 10.03 25.45 -8.91
N GLU A 137 9.92 24.31 -9.58
CA GLU A 137 9.98 22.94 -9.01
C GLU A 137 11.28 22.60 -8.25
N HIS A 138 12.27 23.50 -8.28
CA HIS A 138 13.57 23.31 -7.63
C HIS A 138 13.64 23.98 -6.24
N VAL A 139 12.62 24.72 -5.81
CA VAL A 139 12.63 25.53 -4.58
C VAL A 139 12.91 24.68 -3.33
N LEU A 140 12.24 23.54 -3.17
CA LEU A 140 12.45 22.62 -2.06
C LEU A 140 13.89 22.11 -2.01
N LEU A 141 14.37 21.55 -3.12
CA LEU A 141 15.72 20.98 -3.22
C LEU A 141 16.79 22.04 -2.94
N GLN A 142 16.65 23.25 -3.50
CA GLN A 142 17.57 24.35 -3.25
C GLN A 142 17.50 24.83 -1.79
N THR A 143 16.34 24.79 -1.13
CA THR A 143 16.24 25.11 0.31
C THR A 143 16.95 24.05 1.16
N ILE A 144 16.81 22.77 0.83
CA ILE A 144 17.53 21.66 1.47
C ILE A 144 19.05 21.82 1.27
N GLU A 145 19.51 22.14 0.06
CA GLU A 145 20.92 22.45 -0.21
C GLU A 145 21.42 23.65 0.62
N ARG A 146 20.61 24.71 0.76
CA ARG A 146 20.97 25.88 1.59
C ARG A 146 21.01 25.54 3.08
N CYS A 147 20.13 24.68 3.61
CA CYS A 147 20.23 24.16 4.98
C CYS A 147 21.57 23.43 5.20
N ASN A 148 21.95 22.53 4.28
CA ASN A 148 23.20 21.77 4.35
C ASN A 148 24.44 22.67 4.22
N GLU A 149 24.44 23.66 3.31
CA GLU A 149 25.52 24.67 3.21
C GLU A 149 25.66 25.57 4.46
N LEU A 150 24.63 25.62 5.31
CA LEU A 150 24.58 26.46 6.52
C LEU A 150 24.72 25.65 7.83
N ASP A 151 24.93 24.33 7.76
CA ASP A 151 25.02 23.41 8.90
C ASP A 151 23.77 23.44 9.82
N LEU A 152 22.59 23.63 9.22
CA LEU A 152 21.29 23.68 9.92
C LEU A 152 20.64 22.30 9.95
N LYS A 153 20.21 21.83 11.13
CA LYS A 153 19.43 20.59 11.23
C LYS A 153 18.02 20.84 10.68
N LEU A 154 17.74 20.22 9.55
CA LEU A 154 16.43 20.21 8.89
C LEU A 154 15.59 19.00 9.32
N GLU A 155 14.29 19.20 9.49
CA GLU A 155 13.27 18.16 9.62
C GLU A 155 12.18 18.33 8.54
N LEU A 156 11.57 17.22 8.09
CA LEU A 156 10.55 17.25 7.02
C LEU A 156 9.20 16.71 7.50
N LEU A 157 8.14 17.49 7.28
CA LEU A 157 6.75 17.07 7.53
C LEU A 157 6.21 16.27 6.32
N PRO A 158 5.07 15.56 6.47
CA PRO A 158 4.34 15.00 5.34
C PRO A 158 4.03 16.05 4.27
N SER A 159 4.08 15.63 3.00
CA SER A 159 3.81 16.50 1.86
C SER A 159 2.31 16.78 1.69
N MET A 160 1.99 17.93 1.08
CA MET A 160 0.61 18.31 0.73
C MET A 160 0.52 18.80 -0.72
N ILE A 161 -0.70 18.80 -1.26
CA ILE A 161 -1.01 19.43 -2.55
C ILE A 161 -1.08 20.96 -2.40
N ASP A 162 -0.42 21.70 -3.29
CA ASP A 162 -0.70 23.12 -3.55
C ASP A 162 -1.62 23.22 -4.77
N VAL A 163 -2.63 24.08 -4.69
CA VAL A 163 -3.74 24.08 -5.65
C VAL A 163 -3.58 25.23 -6.64
N ASP A 164 -2.80 25.02 -7.71
CA ASP A 164 -2.47 26.06 -8.69
C ASP A 164 -3.13 25.89 -10.07
N THR A 165 -3.67 24.70 -10.36
CA THR A 165 -4.31 24.31 -11.62
C THR A 165 -5.66 23.63 -11.40
N VAL A 166 -6.45 23.44 -12.47
CA VAL A 166 -7.71 22.69 -12.36
C VAL A 166 -7.49 21.19 -12.09
N GLY A 167 -6.30 20.65 -12.40
CA GLY A 167 -5.95 19.27 -12.06
C GLY A 167 -5.86 19.08 -10.54
N ASP A 168 -5.30 20.06 -9.86
CA ASP A 168 -5.12 20.04 -8.40
C ASP A 168 -6.47 20.21 -7.69
N VAL A 169 -7.35 21.07 -8.22
CA VAL A 169 -8.75 21.19 -7.76
C VAL A 169 -9.51 19.86 -7.91
N LEU A 170 -9.32 19.13 -9.01
CA LEU A 170 -9.93 17.81 -9.21
C LEU A 170 -9.34 16.74 -8.27
N MET A 171 -8.12 16.92 -7.76
CA MET A 171 -7.56 16.07 -6.70
C MET A 171 -8.17 16.39 -5.32
N LEU A 172 -8.53 17.65 -5.04
CA LEU A 172 -9.28 18.00 -3.81
C LEU A 172 -10.62 17.26 -3.74
N GLU A 173 -11.36 17.19 -4.85
CA GLU A 173 -12.63 16.45 -4.93
C GLU A 173 -12.44 14.97 -4.56
N THR A 174 -11.28 14.37 -4.85
CA THR A 174 -10.98 12.97 -4.48
C THR A 174 -10.57 12.76 -3.02
N GLU A 175 -10.06 13.79 -2.34
CA GLU A 175 -9.69 13.75 -0.91
C GLU A 175 -10.89 14.10 -0.01
N GLU A 176 -11.72 15.10 -0.34
CA GLU A 176 -12.89 15.44 0.48
C GLU A 176 -13.98 14.34 0.39
N GLU A 177 -14.09 13.63 -0.74
CA GLU A 177 -14.97 12.46 -0.88
C GLU A 177 -14.59 11.30 0.07
N ARG A 178 -13.32 11.15 0.47
CA ARG A 178 -12.88 10.05 1.36
C ARG A 178 -13.61 10.06 2.71
N HIS A 179 -14.01 11.22 3.22
CA HIS A 179 -14.59 11.34 4.56
C HIS A 179 -16.12 11.16 4.65
N THR A 180 -16.90 11.28 3.56
CA THR A 180 -18.37 11.47 3.68
C THR A 180 -19.27 10.43 2.97
N SER A 181 -18.81 9.65 1.97
CA SER A 181 -19.73 8.80 1.18
C SER A 181 -19.30 7.34 0.90
N ILE A 182 -19.35 6.50 1.95
CA ILE A 182 -19.44 5.04 1.80
C ILE A 182 -20.82 4.61 1.22
N VAL A 183 -21.88 5.39 1.45
CA VAL A 183 -23.28 4.94 1.25
C VAL A 183 -23.76 5.05 -0.21
N GLN A 184 -23.26 6.00 -1.03
CA GLN A 184 -23.77 6.18 -2.40
C GLN A 184 -23.08 5.32 -3.48
N ARG A 185 -21.86 4.81 -3.23
CA ARG A 185 -21.12 4.00 -4.23
C ARG A 185 -21.78 2.64 -4.55
N LEU A 186 -22.78 2.21 -3.75
CA LEU A 186 -23.59 1.01 -3.98
C LEU A 186 -24.50 1.02 -5.24
N ARG A 187 -24.56 2.12 -6.02
CA ARG A 187 -25.44 2.20 -7.21
C ARG A 187 -24.78 2.02 -8.58
N SER A 188 -23.44 1.96 -8.67
CA SER A 188 -22.73 1.75 -9.95
C SER A 188 -22.32 0.30 -10.22
N ILE A 189 -22.46 -0.59 -9.24
CA ILE A 189 -21.93 -1.98 -9.23
C ILE A 189 -22.68 -2.93 -10.19
N ILE A 190 -23.73 -2.47 -10.88
CA ILE A 190 -24.63 -3.32 -11.70
C ILE A 190 -24.26 -3.37 -13.20
N THR A 191 -23.23 -2.65 -13.67
CA THR A 191 -22.88 -2.61 -15.12
C THR A 191 -21.50 -3.18 -15.49
N VAL A 192 -20.55 -3.31 -14.54
CA VAL A 192 -19.27 -4.00 -14.79
C VAL A 192 -18.95 -4.92 -13.61
N LEU A 193 -18.88 -6.22 -13.88
CA LEU A 193 -18.54 -7.28 -12.93
C LEU A 193 -17.56 -8.25 -13.63
N LEU A 194 -16.26 -7.91 -13.64
CA LEU A 194 -15.19 -8.56 -14.44
C LEU A 194 -13.76 -8.08 -14.02
N VAL A 195 -12.76 -8.99 -14.03
CA VAL A 195 -11.25 -8.86 -13.98
C VAL A 195 -10.51 -8.03 -12.86
N VAL A 196 -9.66 -8.63 -11.97
CA VAL A 196 -9.97 -9.47 -10.75
C VAL A 196 -8.76 -10.49 -10.31
N VAL A 197 -8.16 -10.57 -9.04
CA VAL A 197 -7.24 -11.53 -8.18
C VAL A 197 -5.69 -11.39 -7.94
N LEU A 198 -5.16 -11.81 -6.75
CA LEU A 198 -3.74 -12.02 -6.32
C LEU A 198 -3.54 -11.75 -4.81
N CYS A 199 -3.41 -12.76 -3.93
CA CYS A 199 -2.26 -12.98 -3.01
C CYS A 199 -2.54 -13.91 -1.79
N SER A 200 -2.79 -15.21 -2.02
CA SER A 200 -2.08 -16.24 -1.23
C SER A 200 -2.06 -17.64 -1.85
N ALA A 201 -1.11 -18.46 -1.41
CA ALA A 201 -0.96 -19.87 -1.75
C ALA A 201 -0.56 -20.69 -0.50
N PRO A 202 -0.85 -22.00 -0.43
CA PRO A 202 -1.52 -22.84 -1.45
C PRO A 202 -2.95 -23.21 -1.05
N LEU A 203 -3.96 -22.44 -1.47
CA LEU A 203 -5.36 -22.73 -1.13
C LEU A 203 -6.43 -22.34 -2.17
N PHE A 204 -6.10 -22.24 -3.46
CA PHE A 204 -7.10 -22.03 -4.53
C PHE A 204 -7.20 -23.25 -5.43
N ALA A 205 -7.95 -24.23 -4.91
CA ALA A 205 -8.53 -25.40 -5.56
C ALA A 205 -7.91 -25.86 -6.89
N ASP A 206 -7.13 -26.94 -6.78
CA ASP A 206 -6.19 -27.42 -7.80
C ASP A 206 -6.90 -27.97 -9.06
N GLY A 207 -6.85 -27.20 -10.15
CA GLY A 207 -7.08 -27.67 -11.52
C GLY A 207 -8.46 -27.42 -12.13
N GLY A 208 -8.85 -28.35 -12.99
CA GLY A 208 -9.98 -28.21 -13.91
C GLY A 208 -11.35 -28.54 -13.35
N TRP A 209 -11.44 -29.09 -12.13
CA TRP A 209 -12.73 -29.47 -11.54
C TRP A 209 -13.56 -28.27 -11.08
N ILE A 210 -14.86 -28.33 -11.35
CA ILE A 210 -15.86 -27.40 -10.82
C ILE A 210 -16.71 -28.13 -9.77
N ARG A 211 -17.00 -27.47 -8.63
CA ARG A 211 -17.97 -27.96 -7.63
C ARG A 211 -19.35 -28.10 -8.27
N LYS A 212 -20.07 -29.19 -8.00
CA LYS A 212 -21.43 -29.35 -8.53
C LYS A 212 -22.36 -28.32 -7.92
N GLN A 213 -23.42 -27.94 -8.62
CA GLN A 213 -24.42 -27.01 -8.10
C GLN A 213 -24.92 -27.45 -6.71
N GLY A 214 -24.75 -26.58 -5.72
CA GLY A 214 -25.09 -26.83 -4.32
C GLY A 214 -23.98 -27.44 -3.46
N GLU A 215 -22.92 -28.04 -4.02
CA GLU A 215 -21.77 -28.52 -3.23
C GLU A 215 -20.98 -27.34 -2.67
N VAL A 216 -20.69 -27.39 -1.36
CA VAL A 216 -19.78 -26.49 -0.66
C VAL A 216 -18.48 -27.22 -0.34
N PHE A 217 -17.36 -26.52 -0.47
CA PHE A 217 -16.10 -26.91 0.16
C PHE A 217 -15.56 -25.74 0.99
N GLY A 218 -14.73 -26.03 1.99
CA GLY A 218 -13.88 -25.03 2.61
C GLY A 218 -12.79 -25.63 3.48
N LYS A 219 -11.81 -24.80 3.84
CA LYS A 219 -10.70 -25.13 4.72
C LYS A 219 -10.45 -23.95 5.66
N VAL A 220 -10.43 -24.20 6.97
CA VAL A 220 -9.71 -23.31 7.89
C VAL A 220 -8.27 -23.81 7.94
N SER A 221 -7.32 -22.96 7.58
CA SER A 221 -5.89 -23.27 7.57
C SER A 221 -5.13 -22.46 8.62
N TYR A 222 -3.99 -23.00 9.02
CA TYR A 222 -3.04 -22.37 9.90
C TYR A 222 -1.63 -22.60 9.37
N GLN A 223 -0.81 -21.55 9.26
CA GLN A 223 0.57 -21.59 8.77
C GLN A 223 1.55 -21.29 9.89
N MET A 224 2.72 -21.94 9.83
CA MET A 224 3.93 -21.57 10.57
C MET A 224 5.13 -21.54 9.63
N LEU A 225 6.00 -20.55 9.81
CA LEU A 225 7.36 -20.51 9.28
C LEU A 225 8.27 -19.90 10.35
N SER A 226 9.45 -20.49 10.56
CA SER A 226 10.50 -19.93 11.41
C SER A 226 11.85 -20.08 10.71
N THR A 227 12.55 -18.98 10.47
CA THR A 227 13.82 -18.99 9.72
C THR A 227 14.75 -17.85 10.14
N THR A 228 16.05 -18.01 9.89
CA THR A 228 17.07 -16.95 9.95
C THR A 228 17.61 -16.61 8.56
N SER A 229 16.94 -17.09 7.49
CA SER A 229 17.37 -16.89 6.11
C SER A 229 16.41 -15.97 5.36
N ALA A 230 16.93 -14.86 4.86
CA ALA A 230 16.22 -13.97 3.94
C ALA A 230 16.94 -13.94 2.58
N TYR A 231 16.18 -13.61 1.54
CA TYR A 231 16.66 -13.51 0.16
C TYR A 231 16.18 -12.18 -0.43
N ASP A 232 17.10 -11.42 -1.00
CA ASP A 232 16.84 -10.12 -1.64
C ASP A 232 16.26 -10.27 -3.07
N LEU A 233 16.24 -9.19 -3.85
CA LEU A 233 15.67 -9.15 -5.21
C LEU A 233 16.59 -9.81 -6.25
N GLU A 234 17.90 -9.76 -6.02
CA GLU A 234 18.90 -10.48 -6.78
C GLU A 234 18.74 -11.99 -6.56
N GLY A 235 18.43 -12.39 -5.33
CA GLY A 235 18.29 -13.77 -4.84
C GLY A 235 19.48 -14.21 -3.99
N GLU A 236 20.32 -13.27 -3.56
CA GLU A 236 21.43 -13.53 -2.64
C GLU A 236 20.93 -13.75 -1.22
N LYS A 237 21.67 -14.57 -0.47
CA LYS A 237 21.21 -15.07 0.83
C LYS A 237 21.86 -14.31 1.98
N SER A 238 21.05 -13.58 2.74
CA SER A 238 21.46 -13.01 4.03
C SER A 238 21.08 -13.90 5.22
N THR A 239 21.70 -13.65 6.37
CA THR A 239 21.32 -14.26 7.66
C THR A 239 20.79 -13.18 8.59
N THR A 240 19.56 -13.34 9.07
CA THR A 240 18.83 -12.36 9.89
C THR A 240 18.69 -12.84 11.33
N PRO A 241 18.28 -11.95 12.27
CA PRO A 241 17.58 -12.40 13.48
C PRO A 241 16.39 -13.28 13.10
N LYS A 242 15.95 -14.17 14.00
CA LYS A 242 14.94 -15.18 13.67
C LYS A 242 13.61 -14.51 13.31
N TYR A 243 13.24 -14.62 12.04
CA TYR A 243 11.91 -14.32 11.54
C TYR A 243 10.96 -15.46 11.89
N SER A 244 9.74 -15.11 12.29
CA SER A 244 8.66 -16.07 12.52
C SER A 244 7.36 -15.51 11.97
N LEU A 245 6.76 -16.26 11.05
CA LEU A 245 5.45 -15.98 10.45
C LEU A 245 4.46 -17.01 10.95
N TRP A 246 3.28 -16.55 11.35
CA TRP A 246 2.09 -17.40 11.47
C TRP A 246 0.87 -16.73 10.85
N SER A 247 -0.04 -17.54 10.31
CA SER A 247 -1.29 -17.03 9.74
C SER A 247 -2.44 -17.99 10.01
N VAL A 248 -3.66 -17.45 10.01
CA VAL A 248 -4.93 -18.17 10.00
C VAL A 248 -5.67 -17.77 8.74
N GLY A 249 -6.08 -18.74 7.93
CA GLY A 249 -6.82 -18.54 6.70
C GLY A 249 -8.16 -19.26 6.69
N LEU A 250 -9.11 -18.71 5.95
CA LEU A 250 -10.34 -19.37 5.54
C LEU A 250 -10.40 -19.41 4.01
N PHE A 251 -10.50 -20.60 3.46
CA PHE A 251 -10.86 -20.83 2.06
C PHE A 251 -12.28 -21.42 1.98
N ALA A 252 -13.05 -21.03 0.97
CA ALA A 252 -14.30 -21.68 0.61
C ALA A 252 -14.53 -21.74 -0.90
N GLU A 253 -15.32 -22.71 -1.35
CA GLU A 253 -15.88 -22.82 -2.70
C GLU A 253 -17.36 -23.18 -2.65
N TYR A 254 -18.13 -22.71 -3.63
CA TYR A 254 -19.53 -23.04 -3.78
C TYR A 254 -19.91 -23.21 -5.27
N GLY A 255 -20.44 -24.38 -5.62
CA GLY A 255 -21.01 -24.62 -6.95
C GLY A 255 -22.31 -23.84 -7.11
N LEU A 256 -22.27 -22.73 -7.85
CA LEU A 256 -23.37 -21.78 -7.97
C LEU A 256 -24.46 -22.27 -8.93
N VAL A 257 -24.05 -22.72 -10.12
CA VAL A 257 -24.91 -23.39 -11.12
C VAL A 257 -24.10 -24.49 -11.84
N LYS A 258 -24.68 -25.17 -12.83
CA LYS A 258 -23.94 -26.14 -13.65
C LYS A 258 -22.71 -25.46 -14.28
N ASP A 259 -21.55 -26.10 -14.14
CA ASP A 259 -20.25 -25.69 -14.66
C ASP A 259 -19.76 -24.29 -14.21
N LEU A 260 -20.38 -23.65 -13.21
CA LEU A 260 -19.94 -22.36 -12.66
C LEU A 260 -19.92 -22.41 -11.13
N MET A 261 -18.78 -22.08 -10.54
CA MET A 261 -18.60 -21.95 -9.10
C MET A 261 -18.00 -20.61 -8.70
N ILE A 262 -18.15 -20.27 -7.43
CA ILE A 262 -17.46 -19.16 -6.78
C ILE A 262 -16.53 -19.70 -5.68
N GLY A 263 -15.55 -18.90 -5.26
CA GLY A 263 -14.70 -19.18 -4.12
C GLY A 263 -14.31 -17.91 -3.34
N LEU A 264 -13.60 -18.09 -2.23
CA LEU A 264 -13.34 -17.05 -1.24
C LEU A 264 -12.00 -17.32 -0.53
N ASN A 265 -11.13 -16.32 -0.46
CA ASN A 265 -9.95 -16.26 0.39
C ASN A 265 -10.20 -15.25 1.52
N VAL A 266 -9.94 -15.64 2.76
CA VAL A 266 -9.81 -14.67 3.85
C VAL A 266 -8.59 -15.05 4.69
N PRO A 267 -7.46 -14.35 4.55
CA PRO A 267 -6.36 -14.38 5.51
C PRO A 267 -6.82 -13.68 6.80
N LEU A 268 -7.61 -14.41 7.60
CA LEU A 268 -8.28 -13.94 8.83
C LEU A 268 -7.31 -13.30 9.83
N TYR A 269 -6.06 -13.75 9.86
CA TYR A 269 -4.98 -13.08 10.57
C TYR A 269 -3.62 -13.49 10.01
N ARG A 270 -2.69 -12.54 9.87
CA ARG A 270 -1.27 -12.76 9.58
C ARG A 270 -0.45 -12.02 10.63
N SER A 271 0.61 -12.64 11.13
CA SER A 271 1.57 -11.98 12.02
C SER A 271 3.00 -12.40 11.76
N SER A 272 3.87 -11.40 11.78
CA SER A 272 5.28 -11.47 11.45
C SER A 272 6.11 -10.89 12.60
N THR A 273 6.94 -11.74 13.20
CA THR A 273 7.84 -11.43 14.32
C THR A 273 9.28 -11.45 13.85
N ILE A 274 10.08 -10.47 14.30
CA ILE A 274 11.55 -10.54 14.23
C ILE A 274 12.08 -10.55 15.67
N GLU A 275 12.83 -11.60 16.01
CA GLU A 275 13.40 -11.81 17.33
C GLU A 275 14.33 -10.66 17.75
N ASN A 276 14.06 -10.11 18.94
CA ASN A 276 14.65 -8.90 19.54
C ASN A 276 14.20 -7.54 18.94
N TYR A 277 13.39 -7.51 17.88
CA TYR A 277 12.92 -6.25 17.27
C TYR A 277 11.44 -5.98 17.56
N GLY A 278 10.54 -6.94 17.28
CA GLY A 278 9.11 -6.70 17.48
C GLY A 278 8.20 -7.71 16.79
N THR A 279 6.92 -7.37 16.69
CA THR A 279 5.89 -8.18 16.00
C THR A 279 4.82 -7.28 15.41
N VAL A 280 4.52 -7.52 14.13
CA VAL A 280 3.41 -6.94 13.38
C VAL A 280 2.31 -8.00 13.24
N GLY A 281 1.04 -7.59 13.11
CA GLY A 281 -0.03 -8.49 12.70
C GLY A 281 -1.39 -7.82 12.53
N GLY A 282 -2.22 -8.41 11.67
CA GLY A 282 -3.47 -7.84 11.17
C GLY A 282 -4.18 -8.78 10.21
N LEU A 283 -5.18 -8.28 9.47
CA LEU A 283 -5.81 -9.02 8.36
C LEU A 283 -4.82 -9.12 7.18
N GLY A 284 -5.03 -10.06 6.26
CA GLY A 284 -4.47 -9.97 4.91
C GLY A 284 -5.54 -9.65 3.87
N ASP A 285 -5.21 -9.86 2.61
CA ASP A 285 -6.02 -9.39 1.47
C ASP A 285 -7.16 -10.35 1.10
N LEU A 286 -8.32 -9.79 0.76
CA LEU A 286 -9.58 -10.50 0.60
C LEU A 286 -9.76 -11.02 -0.83
N GLY A 287 -9.65 -12.34 -1.02
CA GLY A 287 -9.78 -13.00 -2.32
C GLY A 287 -11.22 -13.50 -2.61
N LEU A 288 -11.68 -13.47 -3.87
CA LEU A 288 -13.08 -13.78 -4.24
C LEU A 288 -13.21 -14.42 -5.65
N ASP A 289 -13.12 -15.75 -5.81
CA ASP A 289 -13.08 -16.41 -7.12
C ASP A 289 -14.39 -16.74 -7.84
N VAL A 290 -14.33 -16.76 -9.19
CA VAL A 290 -15.37 -17.24 -10.11
C VAL A 290 -14.69 -18.11 -11.17
N ARG A 291 -15.04 -19.41 -11.22
CA ARG A 291 -14.46 -20.38 -12.17
C ARG A 291 -15.53 -21.12 -12.96
N TYR A 292 -15.30 -21.24 -14.26
CA TYR A 292 -16.19 -21.85 -15.24
C TYR A 292 -15.53 -23.06 -15.93
N GLY A 293 -16.27 -24.16 -16.01
CA GLY A 293 -15.84 -25.40 -16.67
C GLY A 293 -16.09 -25.36 -18.17
N ILE A 294 -15.02 -25.31 -18.96
CA ILE A 294 -15.09 -25.40 -20.43
C ILE A 294 -15.31 -26.85 -20.87
N VAL A 295 -14.61 -27.78 -20.22
CA VAL A 295 -14.60 -29.21 -20.56
C VAL A 295 -14.86 -30.01 -19.29
N GLY A 296 -15.56 -31.14 -19.43
CA GLY A 296 -15.79 -32.13 -18.37
C GLY A 296 -15.50 -33.54 -18.87
N GLY A 297 -15.79 -34.55 -18.03
CA GLY A 297 -15.42 -35.94 -18.30
C GLY A 297 -14.05 -36.27 -17.70
N ASP A 298 -13.22 -37.01 -18.42
CA ASP A 298 -11.94 -37.52 -17.92
C ASP A 298 -10.88 -36.43 -17.75
N TRP A 299 -10.91 -35.40 -18.60
CA TRP A 299 -9.99 -34.26 -18.60
C TRP A 299 -10.78 -32.96 -18.45
N PRO A 300 -11.33 -32.67 -17.25
CA PRO A 300 -12.01 -31.41 -17.01
C PRO A 300 -11.03 -30.24 -17.11
N VAL A 301 -11.51 -29.13 -17.68
CA VAL A 301 -10.74 -27.88 -17.89
C VAL A 301 -11.56 -26.71 -17.38
N SER A 302 -10.95 -25.93 -16.49
CA SER A 302 -11.50 -24.69 -15.94
C SER A 302 -10.76 -23.47 -16.53
N VAL A 303 -11.50 -22.38 -16.66
CA VAL A 303 -10.93 -21.02 -16.67
C VAL A 303 -11.62 -20.21 -15.59
N GLY A 304 -10.96 -19.18 -15.09
CA GLY A 304 -11.61 -18.28 -14.16
C GLY A 304 -10.78 -17.10 -13.73
N VAL A 305 -11.42 -16.35 -12.85
CA VAL A 305 -11.16 -14.95 -12.54
C VAL A 305 -11.88 -14.71 -11.21
N GLY A 306 -11.19 -14.24 -10.18
CA GLY A 306 -11.76 -13.83 -8.87
C GLY A 306 -11.29 -12.45 -8.45
N LEU A 307 -11.52 -11.84 -7.28
CA LEU A 307 -10.83 -10.58 -6.89
C LEU A 307 -9.75 -10.83 -5.86
N GLU A 308 -8.82 -9.89 -5.66
CA GLU A 308 -8.14 -9.69 -4.38
C GLU A 308 -8.25 -8.22 -4.05
N ILE A 309 -8.70 -7.93 -2.85
CA ILE A 309 -8.98 -6.58 -2.39
C ILE A 309 -7.96 -6.32 -1.29
N PRO A 310 -7.08 -5.31 -1.42
CA PRO A 310 -6.09 -5.01 -0.41
C PRO A 310 -6.81 -4.57 0.88
N THR A 311 -6.72 -5.44 1.88
CA THR A 311 -7.39 -5.31 3.19
C THR A 311 -6.45 -5.64 4.36
N GLY A 312 -5.24 -6.11 4.09
CA GLY A 312 -4.14 -6.04 5.04
C GLY A 312 -3.50 -4.66 5.12
N ASP A 313 -2.63 -4.47 6.11
CA ASP A 313 -1.84 -3.26 6.28
C ASP A 313 -0.52 -3.43 5.52
N GLU A 314 -0.33 -2.60 4.50
CA GLU A 314 0.85 -2.59 3.65
C GLU A 314 1.96 -1.66 4.17
N SER A 315 1.61 -0.73 5.07
CA SER A 315 2.54 0.19 5.74
C SER A 315 3.27 -0.45 6.92
N ALA A 316 2.72 -1.56 7.44
CA ALA A 316 3.04 -2.15 8.73
C ALA A 316 4.55 -2.39 8.97
N VAL A 317 5.05 -1.86 10.09
CA VAL A 317 6.49 -1.67 10.35
C VAL A 317 6.88 -2.10 11.77
N ILE A 318 8.10 -2.63 11.93
CA ILE A 318 8.77 -2.71 13.25
C ILE A 318 9.76 -1.56 13.39
N VAL A 319 9.40 -0.57 14.22
CA VAL A 319 10.30 0.49 14.68
C VAL A 319 11.23 -0.06 15.77
N SER A 320 12.55 0.07 15.58
CA SER A 320 13.55 -0.45 16.52
C SER A 320 13.75 0.48 17.72
N VAL A 321 13.48 -0.01 18.93
CA VAL A 321 13.62 0.78 20.17
C VAL A 321 14.91 0.41 20.92
N GLY A 322 16.05 0.98 20.49
CA GLY A 322 17.21 1.19 21.38
C GLY A 322 18.57 0.58 21.05
N GLU A 323 18.81 0.02 19.86
CA GLU A 323 20.13 -0.53 19.45
C GLU A 323 20.80 0.35 18.36
N PRO A 324 21.85 1.14 18.65
CA PRO A 324 22.40 2.14 17.73
C PRO A 324 23.40 1.58 16.69
N ASN A 325 23.44 0.26 16.50
CA ASN A 325 24.46 -0.42 15.66
C ASN A 325 23.88 -1.09 14.40
N TRP A 326 22.58 -0.99 14.15
CA TRP A 326 21.93 -1.47 12.92
C TRP A 326 21.30 -0.28 12.19
N ASN A 327 22.02 0.27 11.20
CA ASN A 327 21.50 1.29 10.28
C ASN A 327 20.54 0.65 9.26
N MET A 328 19.43 0.10 9.74
CA MET A 328 18.27 -0.18 8.90
C MET A 328 17.18 0.83 9.24
N GLU A 329 16.84 1.61 8.22
CA GLU A 329 15.54 2.26 8.09
C GLU A 329 14.46 1.18 8.32
N ASP A 330 13.49 1.49 9.18
CA ASP A 330 12.19 0.83 9.40
C ASP A 330 11.94 -0.54 8.72
N ILE A 331 11.84 -1.60 9.54
CA ILE A 331 11.65 -2.96 9.01
C ILE A 331 10.17 -3.20 8.67
N HIS A 332 9.80 -2.93 7.43
CA HIS A 332 8.46 -3.18 6.90
C HIS A 332 8.14 -4.68 6.79
N LEU A 333 7.05 -5.11 7.44
CA LEU A 333 6.54 -6.48 7.47
C LEU A 333 5.02 -6.47 7.25
N PRO A 334 4.57 -6.12 6.04
CA PRO A 334 3.15 -5.95 5.75
C PRO A 334 2.34 -7.23 5.98
N THR A 335 1.05 -7.04 6.18
CA THR A 335 0.07 -8.13 6.18
C THR A 335 -0.71 -8.22 4.87
N GLY A 336 -0.73 -7.16 4.06
CA GLY A 336 -1.21 -7.13 2.67
C GLY A 336 -0.31 -6.29 1.75
N ASP A 337 -0.43 -6.43 0.43
CA ASP A 337 0.52 -5.78 -0.53
C ASP A 337 0.12 -4.37 -1.00
N GLY A 338 -1.11 -3.93 -0.74
CA GLY A 338 -1.61 -2.58 -1.04
C GLY A 338 -2.10 -2.36 -2.48
N GLU A 339 -2.20 -3.41 -3.29
CA GLU A 339 -2.66 -3.36 -4.68
C GLU A 339 -3.92 -4.20 -4.95
N LEU A 340 -4.74 -3.69 -5.88
CA LEU A 340 -5.85 -4.43 -6.45
C LEU A 340 -5.32 -5.32 -7.60
N ASN A 341 -4.92 -6.54 -7.25
CA ASN A 341 -4.34 -7.53 -8.17
C ASN A 341 -5.36 -8.14 -9.17
N MET A 342 -4.87 -8.78 -10.25
CA MET A 342 -5.71 -9.46 -11.26
C MET A 342 -5.27 -10.84 -11.83
N TRP A 343 -5.72 -12.01 -11.29
CA TRP A 343 -5.55 -13.35 -11.90
C TRP A 343 -6.40 -13.49 -13.16
N LEU A 344 -5.76 -13.95 -14.22
CA LEU A 344 -6.38 -14.85 -15.19
C LEU A 344 -5.94 -16.28 -14.84
N ASN A 345 -6.86 -17.14 -14.39
CA ASN A 345 -6.58 -18.56 -14.05
C ASN A 345 -7.07 -19.52 -15.14
N THR A 346 -6.35 -20.63 -15.29
CA THR A 346 -6.85 -21.84 -15.94
C THR A 346 -6.28 -23.08 -15.27
N GLY A 347 -7.09 -24.12 -15.16
CA GLY A 347 -6.70 -25.41 -14.60
C GLY A 347 -7.17 -26.57 -15.47
N VAL A 348 -6.41 -27.65 -15.49
CA VAL A 348 -6.78 -28.92 -16.11
C VAL A 348 -6.43 -30.07 -15.18
N SER A 349 -7.32 -31.05 -15.08
CA SER A 349 -7.13 -32.19 -14.17
C SER A 349 -7.39 -33.53 -14.84
N HIS A 350 -7.00 -34.61 -14.16
CA HIS A 350 -7.36 -35.98 -14.51
C HIS A 350 -7.39 -36.87 -13.26
N SER A 351 -8.25 -37.89 -13.25
CA SER A 351 -8.36 -38.88 -12.17
C SER A 351 -8.18 -40.30 -12.73
N PHE A 352 -7.27 -41.07 -12.13
CA PHE A 352 -6.79 -42.34 -12.66
C PHE A 352 -7.62 -43.56 -12.20
N TRP A 353 -8.94 -43.40 -12.08
CA TRP A 353 -9.86 -44.44 -11.61
C TRP A 353 -9.72 -45.74 -12.44
N PRO A 354 -9.60 -46.95 -11.84
CA PRO A 354 -9.91 -47.30 -10.45
C PRO A 354 -8.78 -47.10 -9.42
N THR A 355 -7.63 -46.54 -9.80
CA THR A 355 -6.66 -46.08 -8.81
C THR A 355 -7.16 -44.75 -8.23
N GLU A 356 -7.27 -44.65 -6.90
CA GLU A 356 -7.49 -43.36 -6.21
C GLU A 356 -6.21 -42.50 -6.30
N ALA A 357 -5.96 -41.98 -7.49
CA ALA A 357 -4.90 -41.04 -7.80
C ALA A 357 -5.44 -39.94 -8.74
N PHE A 358 -4.79 -38.79 -8.70
CA PHE A 358 -5.13 -37.67 -9.57
C PHE A 358 -3.91 -36.83 -9.94
N VAL A 359 -4.07 -36.01 -10.98
CA VAL A 359 -3.15 -34.91 -11.30
C VAL A 359 -3.95 -33.66 -11.67
N SER A 360 -3.46 -32.49 -11.22
CA SER A 360 -3.90 -31.16 -11.66
C SER A 360 -2.70 -30.37 -12.18
N PHE A 361 -2.95 -29.54 -13.18
CA PHE A 361 -2.04 -28.53 -13.70
C PHE A 361 -2.78 -27.19 -13.69
N ASP A 362 -2.14 -26.13 -13.21
CA ASP A 362 -2.74 -24.80 -13.12
C ASP A 362 -1.77 -23.73 -13.63
N ALA A 363 -2.33 -22.71 -14.26
CA ALA A 363 -1.63 -21.49 -14.64
C ALA A 363 -2.44 -20.27 -14.20
N GLY A 364 -1.77 -19.29 -13.61
CA GLY A 364 -2.31 -17.98 -13.24
C GLY A 364 -1.42 -16.87 -13.78
N TYR A 365 -2.01 -15.75 -14.21
CA TYR A 365 -1.29 -14.53 -14.63
C TYR A 365 -1.86 -13.32 -13.91
N ASN A 366 -1.02 -12.49 -13.29
CA ASN A 366 -1.39 -11.28 -12.56
C ASN A 366 -1.27 -10.05 -13.47
N VAL A 367 -2.29 -9.18 -13.50
CA VAL A 367 -2.15 -7.81 -14.01
C VAL A 367 -2.14 -6.83 -12.83
N ARG A 368 -0.99 -6.22 -12.58
CA ARG A 368 -0.69 -5.43 -11.36
C ARG A 368 -0.63 -3.95 -11.67
N ALA A 369 -1.80 -3.40 -11.94
CA ALA A 369 -1.96 -2.05 -12.49
C ALA A 369 -2.48 -1.00 -11.49
N LEU A 370 -2.84 -1.41 -10.27
CA LEU A 370 -3.66 -0.61 -9.36
C LEU A 370 -3.22 -0.72 -7.90
N SER A 371 -2.07 -0.13 -7.56
CA SER A 371 -1.87 0.40 -6.20
C SER A 371 -3.07 1.28 -5.82
N VAL A 372 -3.67 1.03 -4.66
CA VAL A 372 -4.76 1.86 -4.14
C VAL A 372 -4.30 2.75 -2.98
N SER A 373 -3.24 2.36 -2.27
CA SER A 373 -2.75 3.07 -1.08
C SER A 373 -1.69 4.12 -1.40
N ASP A 374 -1.62 5.15 -0.56
CA ASP A 374 -0.68 6.27 -0.76
C ASP A 374 0.73 5.96 -0.20
N TYR A 375 0.88 4.90 0.60
CA TYR A 375 2.17 4.31 0.93
C TYR A 375 2.82 3.69 -0.31
N THR A 376 2.10 2.80 -1.00
CA THR A 376 2.63 2.07 -2.16
C THR A 376 2.93 2.96 -3.36
N LYS A 377 2.25 4.11 -3.48
CA LYS A 377 2.51 5.12 -4.52
C LYS A 377 3.89 5.78 -4.43
N GLN A 378 4.49 5.86 -3.25
CA GLN A 378 5.74 6.60 -3.02
C GLN A 378 6.98 6.00 -3.69
N PHE A 379 6.93 4.71 -4.09
CA PHE A 379 8.13 3.97 -4.51
C PHE A 379 8.28 3.79 -6.04
N ASP A 380 7.18 3.78 -6.81
CA ASP A 380 7.18 3.81 -8.29
C ASP A 380 5.82 4.29 -8.86
N ASN A 381 5.26 5.38 -8.30
CA ASN A 381 3.88 5.83 -8.60
C ASN A 381 2.80 4.74 -8.41
N GLY A 382 3.09 3.71 -7.61
CA GLY A 382 2.19 2.58 -7.36
C GLY A 382 2.12 1.59 -8.52
N GLN A 383 3.08 1.63 -9.45
CA GLN A 383 3.21 0.61 -10.47
C GLN A 383 3.97 -0.60 -9.96
N PHE A 384 3.43 -1.77 -10.26
CA PHE A 384 4.04 -3.06 -9.97
C PHE A 384 4.40 -3.78 -11.27
N THR A 385 5.16 -4.87 -11.17
CA THR A 385 5.43 -5.78 -12.28
C THR A 385 4.51 -6.97 -12.20
N ASP A 386 3.63 -7.13 -13.20
CA ASP A 386 2.81 -8.33 -13.47
C ASP A 386 3.54 -9.64 -13.10
N GLN A 387 2.79 -10.66 -12.71
CA GLN A 387 3.33 -11.93 -12.18
C GLN A 387 2.69 -13.12 -12.90
N TYR A 388 3.25 -14.31 -12.69
CA TYR A 388 2.61 -15.55 -13.08
C TYR A 388 2.88 -16.67 -12.07
N ARG A 389 1.91 -17.58 -11.98
CA ARG A 389 1.97 -18.82 -11.21
C ARG A 389 1.81 -20.00 -12.16
N LEU A 390 2.64 -21.02 -12.00
CA LEU A 390 2.47 -22.33 -12.64
C LEU A 390 2.56 -23.40 -11.55
N SER A 391 1.61 -24.34 -11.50
CA SER A 391 1.66 -25.45 -10.55
C SER A 391 1.25 -26.78 -11.18
N VAL A 392 1.88 -27.85 -10.68
CA VAL A 392 1.49 -29.24 -10.95
C VAL A 392 1.32 -29.93 -9.62
N LYS A 393 0.17 -30.60 -9.41
CA LYS A 393 -0.12 -31.33 -8.18
C LYS A 393 -0.54 -32.75 -8.49
N GLY A 394 0.18 -33.71 -7.92
CA GLY A 394 -0.22 -35.11 -7.89
C GLY A 394 -0.84 -35.48 -6.54
N GLY A 395 -1.81 -36.39 -6.55
CA GLY A 395 -2.34 -37.01 -5.35
C GLY A 395 -2.50 -38.52 -5.52
N TYR A 396 -2.28 -39.27 -4.45
CA TYR A 396 -2.51 -40.72 -4.39
C TYR A 396 -3.02 -41.11 -3.00
N LYS A 397 -3.98 -42.03 -2.95
CA LYS A 397 -4.59 -42.55 -1.74
C LYS A 397 -4.07 -43.96 -1.44
N PRO A 398 -2.96 -44.12 -0.68
CA PRO A 398 -2.41 -45.45 -0.37
C PRO A 398 -3.30 -46.30 0.55
N VAL A 399 -4.23 -45.69 1.30
CA VAL A 399 -5.24 -46.36 2.14
C VAL A 399 -6.52 -45.51 2.19
N ASP A 400 -7.67 -46.16 2.38
CA ASP A 400 -9.04 -45.63 2.21
C ASP A 400 -9.33 -44.25 2.84
N ALA A 401 -8.59 -43.85 3.87
CA ALA A 401 -8.79 -42.61 4.65
C ALA A 401 -7.61 -41.63 4.59
N LEU A 402 -6.58 -41.85 3.76
CA LEU A 402 -5.39 -40.99 3.70
C LEU A 402 -4.94 -40.73 2.26
N TRP A 403 -4.96 -39.47 1.83
CA TRP A 403 -4.23 -39.02 0.65
C TRP A 403 -2.81 -38.58 1.03
N VAL A 404 -1.87 -38.88 0.13
CA VAL A 404 -0.56 -38.24 0.01
C VAL A 404 -0.60 -37.39 -1.25
N THR A 405 -0.15 -36.14 -1.15
CA THR A 405 -0.13 -35.17 -2.26
C THR A 405 1.23 -34.51 -2.39
N LEU A 406 1.61 -34.17 -3.61
CA LEU A 406 2.83 -33.45 -3.94
C LEU A 406 2.51 -32.34 -4.93
N SER A 407 2.66 -31.09 -4.50
CA SER A 407 2.66 -29.90 -5.36
C SER A 407 4.11 -29.57 -5.77
N ILE A 408 4.32 -29.14 -7.01
CA ILE A 408 5.52 -28.40 -7.44
C ILE A 408 5.05 -27.17 -8.21
N TYR A 409 5.57 -26.00 -7.88
CA TYR A 409 5.09 -24.73 -8.45
C TYR A 409 6.19 -23.68 -8.59
N ARG A 410 5.94 -22.73 -9.47
CA ARG A 410 6.70 -21.50 -9.65
C ARG A 410 5.77 -20.30 -9.45
N PHE A 411 6.27 -19.32 -8.73
CA PHE A 411 5.72 -17.97 -8.61
C PHE A 411 6.80 -17.01 -9.11
N ALA A 412 6.48 -16.05 -9.99
CA ALA A 412 7.48 -15.14 -10.53
C ALA A 412 6.89 -13.87 -11.14
N THR A 413 7.72 -12.85 -11.32
CA THR A 413 7.39 -11.67 -12.14
C THR A 413 7.44 -12.00 -13.65
N ALA A 414 6.56 -11.36 -14.40
CA ALA A 414 6.49 -11.33 -15.86
C ALA A 414 7.32 -10.18 -16.47
N GLY A 415 8.32 -9.68 -15.74
CA GLY A 415 9.20 -8.59 -16.12
C GLY A 415 10.29 -8.35 -15.05
N THR A 416 11.08 -7.29 -15.25
CA THR A 416 12.02 -6.79 -14.24
C THR A 416 11.25 -5.98 -13.19
N ALA A 417 11.46 -6.28 -11.91
CA ALA A 417 10.91 -5.52 -10.78
C ALA A 417 11.23 -4.02 -10.92
N LYS A 418 10.22 -3.16 -10.73
CA LYS A 418 10.35 -1.71 -10.99
C LYS A 418 11.00 -0.95 -9.83
N SER A 419 10.69 -1.32 -8.59
CA SER A 419 11.27 -0.75 -7.38
C SER A 419 12.11 -1.78 -6.61
N GLY A 420 13.28 -1.32 -6.14
CA GLY A 420 14.08 -2.02 -5.12
C GLY A 420 13.71 -1.63 -3.68
N ARG A 421 12.85 -0.62 -3.49
CA ARG A 421 12.26 -0.22 -2.21
C ARG A 421 10.79 -0.66 -2.23
N PHE A 422 10.58 -1.93 -1.89
CA PHE A 422 9.27 -2.53 -1.64
C PHE A 422 9.42 -3.70 -0.66
N THR A 423 8.32 -4.31 -0.26
CA THR A 423 8.28 -5.25 0.87
C THR A 423 8.91 -6.61 0.58
N PHE A 424 9.72 -7.13 1.53
CA PHE A 424 10.60 -8.30 1.34
C PHE A 424 10.09 -9.61 2.02
N ASN A 425 8.82 -9.69 2.40
CA ASN A 425 8.26 -10.79 3.20
C ASN A 425 7.34 -11.76 2.41
N GLY A 426 7.54 -11.87 1.09
CA GLY A 426 6.70 -12.65 0.19
C GLY A 426 5.35 -12.02 -0.15
N LEU A 427 5.28 -10.68 -0.08
CA LEU A 427 4.19 -9.82 -0.53
C LEU A 427 4.83 -8.64 -1.29
N GLY A 428 4.14 -8.05 -2.27
CA GLY A 428 4.64 -6.90 -3.02
C GLY A 428 5.59 -7.24 -4.19
N GLU A 429 6.50 -6.34 -4.51
CA GLU A 429 7.24 -6.34 -5.79
C GLU A 429 8.42 -7.33 -5.83
N GLY A 430 8.70 -7.90 -7.02
CA GLY A 430 9.90 -8.71 -7.27
C GLY A 430 9.95 -10.11 -6.61
N VAL A 431 8.86 -10.53 -5.95
CA VAL A 431 8.74 -11.87 -5.35
C VAL A 431 8.82 -12.95 -6.44
N GLU A 432 9.86 -13.79 -6.39
CA GLU A 432 10.01 -14.99 -7.22
C GLU A 432 10.42 -16.18 -6.36
N TYR A 433 9.86 -17.36 -6.62
CA TYR A 433 10.38 -18.63 -6.08
C TYR A 433 9.85 -19.83 -6.85
N ASN A 434 10.58 -20.93 -6.77
CA ASN A 434 10.06 -22.25 -7.07
C ASN A 434 9.87 -22.97 -5.72
N ALA A 435 8.81 -23.74 -5.54
CA ALA A 435 8.50 -24.41 -4.28
C ALA A 435 7.85 -25.78 -4.51
N TRP A 436 7.94 -26.63 -3.49
CA TRP A 436 7.20 -27.88 -3.42
C TRP A 436 6.43 -27.95 -2.10
N ASP A 437 5.24 -28.56 -2.13
CA ASP A 437 4.46 -28.89 -0.94
C ASP A 437 4.25 -30.41 -0.89
N LEU A 438 4.59 -31.04 0.24
CA LEU A 438 4.27 -32.44 0.54
C LEU A 438 3.12 -32.47 1.55
N GLY A 439 1.93 -32.81 1.09
CA GLY A 439 0.68 -32.78 1.87
C GLY A 439 0.15 -34.15 2.23
N LEU A 440 -0.29 -34.31 3.48
CA LEU A 440 -1.10 -35.45 3.95
C LEU A 440 -2.52 -34.96 4.24
N ILE A 441 -3.53 -35.64 3.69
CA ILE A 441 -4.94 -35.36 3.98
C ILE A 441 -5.61 -36.60 4.54
N TYR A 442 -6.01 -36.54 5.81
CA TYR A 442 -6.77 -37.59 6.50
C TYR A 442 -8.27 -37.31 6.41
N GLU A 443 -9.01 -38.21 5.78
CA GLU A 443 -10.47 -38.18 5.67
C GLU A 443 -11.07 -38.83 6.94
N PHE A 444 -11.56 -38.01 7.87
CA PHE A 444 -12.16 -38.52 9.11
C PHE A 444 -13.60 -39.01 8.91
N ASN A 445 -14.34 -38.37 7.99
CA ASN A 445 -15.59 -38.87 7.42
C ASN A 445 -15.92 -38.12 6.11
N ASN A 446 -17.04 -38.45 5.48
CA ASN A 446 -17.48 -37.87 4.19
C ASN A 446 -17.65 -36.33 4.19
N VAL A 447 -17.71 -35.69 5.36
CA VAL A 447 -17.84 -34.24 5.53
C VAL A 447 -16.54 -33.60 6.01
N LEU A 448 -15.82 -34.22 6.94
CA LEU A 448 -14.68 -33.61 7.65
C LEU A 448 -13.36 -34.32 7.35
N SER A 449 -12.36 -33.53 6.96
CA SER A 449 -10.98 -33.99 6.72
C SER A 449 -9.96 -33.04 7.37
N PHE A 450 -8.75 -33.53 7.63
CA PHE A 450 -7.64 -32.77 8.20
C PHE A 450 -6.45 -32.80 7.25
N SER A 451 -5.75 -31.68 7.04
CA SER A 451 -4.45 -31.69 6.34
C SER A 451 -3.29 -31.28 7.24
N VAL A 452 -2.11 -31.80 6.91
CA VAL A 452 -0.82 -31.24 7.29
C VAL A 452 0.05 -31.22 6.03
N ASP A 453 0.56 -30.04 5.68
CA ASP A 453 1.29 -29.81 4.43
C ASP A 453 2.65 -29.16 4.77
N VAL A 454 3.75 -29.71 4.28
CA VAL A 454 5.12 -29.20 4.52
C VAL A 454 5.70 -28.66 3.22
N SER A 455 6.21 -27.44 3.24
CA SER A 455 6.64 -26.70 2.04
C SER A 455 7.98 -26.02 2.20
N THR A 456 8.73 -25.86 1.12
CA THR A 456 9.91 -24.98 1.07
C THR A 456 10.17 -24.47 -0.34
N ALA A 457 10.65 -23.22 -0.42
CA ALA A 457 11.23 -22.69 -1.64
C ALA A 457 12.57 -23.40 -1.99
N PHE A 458 12.89 -23.45 -3.28
CA PHE A 458 14.12 -23.97 -3.85
C PHE A 458 14.46 -23.23 -5.17
N THR A 459 15.72 -23.29 -5.59
CA THR A 459 16.27 -22.61 -6.79
C THR A 459 16.00 -21.10 -6.81
N THR A 460 16.99 -20.33 -6.31
CA THR A 460 17.05 -18.86 -6.37
C THR A 460 15.74 -18.14 -6.05
N PRO A 461 15.20 -18.29 -4.82
CA PRO A 461 14.08 -17.48 -4.35
C PRO A 461 14.51 -16.01 -4.16
N ARG A 462 13.55 -15.08 -4.27
CA ARG A 462 13.73 -13.62 -4.24
C ARG A 462 12.64 -12.94 -3.42
N ALA A 463 13.00 -11.88 -2.70
CA ALA A 463 12.13 -11.08 -1.83
C ALA A 463 11.29 -11.92 -0.83
N ILE A 464 11.90 -12.96 -0.24
CA ILE A 464 11.25 -13.80 0.79
C ILE A 464 12.16 -14.12 1.98
N TYR A 465 11.53 -14.33 3.14
CA TYR A 465 12.10 -15.17 4.19
C TYR A 465 11.95 -16.65 3.82
N GLY A 466 13.05 -17.28 3.40
CA GLY A 466 13.04 -18.66 2.92
C GLY A 466 13.26 -19.67 4.06
N GLY A 467 12.44 -20.71 4.09
CA GLY A 467 12.55 -21.81 5.06
C GLY A 467 11.42 -22.82 4.95
N VAL A 468 11.43 -23.79 5.86
CA VAL A 468 10.35 -24.79 5.95
C VAL A 468 9.09 -24.11 6.48
N ASN A 469 8.07 -24.05 5.63
CA ASN A 469 6.71 -23.70 5.99
C ASN A 469 5.98 -24.99 6.39
N VAL A 470 5.14 -24.91 7.42
CA VAL A 470 4.22 -25.97 7.83
C VAL A 470 2.83 -25.39 7.84
N PHE A 471 1.91 -26.02 7.10
CA PHE A 471 0.50 -25.74 7.13
C PHE A 471 -0.23 -26.88 7.85
N ALA A 472 -1.25 -26.55 8.61
CA ALA A 472 -2.27 -27.48 9.07
C ALA A 472 -3.64 -26.95 8.63
N GLY A 473 -4.65 -27.81 8.54
CA GLY A 473 -6.00 -27.33 8.28
C GLY A 473 -7.11 -28.33 8.54
N VAL A 474 -8.31 -27.78 8.74
CA VAL A 474 -9.56 -28.51 8.88
C VAL A 474 -10.42 -28.20 7.66
N MET A 475 -10.73 -29.22 6.88
CA MET A 475 -11.52 -29.15 5.66
C MET A 475 -12.92 -29.68 5.87
N PHE A 476 -13.90 -29.02 5.27
CA PHE A 476 -15.29 -29.43 5.26
C PHE A 476 -15.84 -29.50 3.83
N LYS A 477 -16.66 -30.51 3.56
CA LYS A 477 -17.45 -30.64 2.32
C LYS A 477 -18.91 -30.94 2.66
N ILE A 478 -19.84 -30.24 2.01
CA ILE A 478 -21.30 -30.38 2.19
C ILE A 478 -21.97 -30.50 0.82
#